data_AF-A0AA41U8L1-F1
#
_entry.id   AF-A0AA41U8L1-F1
#
_cell.length_a   1.000
_cell.length_b   1.000
_cell.length_c   1.000
_cell.angle_alpha   90.00
_cell.angle_beta   90.00
_cell.angle_gamma   90.00
#
_symmetry.space_group_name_H-M   'P 1'
#
loop_
_entity.id
_entity.type
_entity.pdbx_description
1 polymer ?
#
loop_
_entity_poly.entity_id
_entity_poly.type
_entity_poly.pdbx_seq_one_letter_code
_entity_poly.pdbx_strand_id
1 'polypeptide(L)' 'MHDSHPPAHNVYATFARGIPLARDRQTRSLSVPLTLHGLDGDAVGESALRLDGVDAELLHAALTRLLESVDQAPRVS' A
#
# COMPACT_ATOMS: atom_id res chain seq x y z
N MET A 1 -5.95 -25.95 -24.55
CA MET A 1 -6.29 -24.61 -24.06
C MET A 1 -5.34 -24.34 -22.91
N HIS A 2 -4.41 -23.40 -23.06
CA HIS A 2 -3.51 -23.02 -21.96
C HIS A 2 -4.28 -22.05 -21.06
N ASP A 3 -4.73 -22.54 -19.90
CA ASP A 3 -5.10 -21.68 -18.79
C ASP A 3 -3.84 -20.93 -18.37
N SER A 4 -3.70 -19.72 -18.90
CA SER A 4 -2.68 -18.77 -18.48
C SER A 4 -3.15 -18.18 -17.15
N HIS A 5 -3.01 -18.93 -16.07
CA HIS A 5 -2.91 -18.30 -14.75
C HIS A 5 -1.73 -17.35 -14.84
N PRO A 6 -1.90 -16.02 -14.72
CA PRO A 6 -0.74 -15.17 -14.54
C PRO A 6 -0.02 -15.70 -13.30
N PRO A 7 1.32 -15.79 -13.29
CA PRO A 7 2.01 -16.18 -12.08
C PRO A 7 1.51 -15.24 -10.99
N ALA A 8 1.18 -15.76 -9.80
CA ALA A 8 1.08 -14.93 -8.63
C ALA A 8 2.46 -14.30 -8.45
N HIS A 9 2.70 -13.17 -9.11
CA HIS A 9 3.96 -12.47 -8.98
C HIS A 9 4.02 -12.07 -7.52
N ASN A 10 5.01 -12.60 -6.81
CA ASN A 10 5.33 -12.18 -5.46
C ASN A 10 5.79 -10.73 -5.52
N VAL A 11 4.83 -9.81 -5.58
CA VAL A 11 5.07 -8.37 -5.66
C VAL A 11 4.73 -7.73 -4.34
N TYR A 12 5.49 -6.69 -4.00
CA TYR A 12 5.14 -5.80 -2.92
C TYR A 12 4.89 -4.40 -3.48
N ALA A 13 4.06 -3.63 -2.76
CA ALA A 13 3.71 -2.28 -3.15
C ALA A 13 4.39 -1.27 -2.25
N THR A 14 4.87 -0.17 -2.83
CA THR A 14 5.32 1.01 -2.09
C THR A 14 4.52 2.24 -2.53
N PHE A 15 4.48 3.27 -1.69
CA PHE A 15 3.90 4.55 -2.10
C PHE A 15 4.74 5.20 -3.20
N ALA A 16 4.09 5.59 -4.29
CA ALA A 16 4.75 6.33 -5.35
C ALA A 16 5.14 7.73 -4.84
N ARG A 17 6.43 7.92 -4.53
CA ARG A 17 6.94 9.16 -3.95
C ARG A 17 6.88 10.31 -4.96
N GLY A 18 6.49 11.48 -4.50
CA GLY A 18 6.40 12.69 -5.33
C GLY A 18 5.13 12.79 -6.18
N ILE A 19 4.25 11.78 -6.15
CA ILE A 19 2.93 11.85 -6.79
C ILE A 19 1.91 12.34 -5.75
N PRO A 20 1.17 13.43 -6.01
CA PRO A 20 0.18 13.93 -5.06
C PRO A 20 -0.98 12.95 -4.89
N LEU A 21 -1.49 12.85 -3.66
CA LEU A 21 -2.72 12.10 -3.39
C LEU A 21 -3.91 12.83 -4.01
N ALA A 22 -4.79 12.07 -4.66
CA ALA A 22 -6.00 12.60 -5.27
C ALA A 22 -7.23 12.25 -4.42
N ARG A 23 -8.15 13.19 -4.27
CA ARG A 23 -9.48 12.94 -3.69
C ARG A 23 -10.53 13.14 -4.76
N ASP A 24 -11.31 12.10 -5.02
CA ASP A 24 -12.50 12.19 -5.85
C ASP A 24 -13.60 12.92 -5.04
N ARG A 25 -14.08 14.05 -5.57
CA ARG A 25 -15.11 14.87 -4.91
C ARG A 25 -16.50 14.25 -4.95
N GLN A 26 -16.80 13.47 -5.99
CA GLN A 26 -18.10 12.82 -6.16
C GLN A 26 -18.23 11.61 -5.24
N THR A 27 -17.21 10.75 -5.22
CA THR A 27 -17.23 9.53 -4.41
C THR A 27 -16.64 9.71 -3.01
N ARG A 28 -16.03 10.88 -2.75
CA ARG A 28 -15.27 11.21 -1.52
C ARG A 28 -14.08 10.28 -1.26
N SER A 29 -13.78 9.35 -2.16
CA SER A 29 -12.65 8.43 -2.04
C SER A 29 -11.31 9.13 -2.24
N LEU A 30 -10.31 8.68 -1.51
CA LEU A 30 -8.90 8.97 -1.70
C LEU A 30 -8.30 7.89 -2.62
N SER A 31 -7.45 8.31 -3.55
CA SER A 31 -6.63 7.42 -4.36
C SER A 31 -5.17 7.65 -4.02
N VAL A 32 -4.52 6.60 -3.55
CA VAL A 32 -3.13 6.61 -3.15
C VAL A 32 -2.32 5.83 -4.19
N PRO A 33 -1.46 6.50 -4.98
CA PRO A 33 -0.69 5.85 -6.03
C PRO A 33 0.38 4.94 -5.43
N LEU A 34 0.48 3.73 -5.97
CA LEU A 34 1.40 2.70 -5.54
C LEU A 34 2.29 2.26 -6.71
N THR A 35 3.57 2.05 -6.43
CA THR A 35 4.49 1.35 -7.33
C THR A 35 4.57 -0.10 -6.90
N LEU A 36 4.40 -1.02 -7.86
CA LEU A 36 4.55 -2.45 -7.64
C LEU A 36 5.99 -2.86 -7.97
N HIS A 37 6.60 -3.63 -7.07
CA HIS A 37 7.96 -4.12 -7.21
C HIS A 37 7.97 -5.65 -7.24
N GLY A 38 8.83 -6.22 -8.09
CA GLY A 38 9.22 -7.62 -7.99
C GLY A 38 10.06 -7.89 -6.73
N LEU A 39 10.34 -9.15 -6.43
CA LEU A 39 11.21 -9.53 -5.30
C LEU A 39 12.67 -9.08 -5.49
N ASP A 40 13.07 -8.81 -6.73
CA ASP A 40 14.34 -8.22 -7.12
C ASP A 40 14.42 -6.70 -6.82
N GLY A 41 13.29 -6.07 -6.49
CA GLY A 41 13.17 -4.65 -6.18
C GLY A 41 12.85 -3.78 -7.40
N ASP A 42 12.85 -4.35 -8.60
CA ASP A 42 12.57 -3.63 -9.84
C ASP A 42 11.09 -3.26 -9.91
N ALA A 43 10.80 -2.06 -10.41
CA ALA A 43 9.44 -1.62 -10.62
C ALA A 43 8.82 -2.40 -11.79
N VAL A 44 7.76 -3.17 -11.48
CA VAL A 44 7.07 -4.03 -12.44
C VAL A 44 5.70 -3.49 -12.84
N GLY A 45 5.24 -2.42 -12.19
CA GLY A 45 3.99 -1.75 -12.57
C GLY A 45 3.53 -0.69 -11.58
N GLU A 46 2.33 -0.19 -11.85
CA GLU A 46 1.67 0.84 -11.06
C GLU A 46 0.28 0.33 -10.64
N SER A 47 -0.18 0.80 -9.48
CA SER A 47 -1.51 0.53 -8.96
C SER A 47 -2.00 1.72 -8.12
N ALA A 48 -3.23 1.65 -7.63
CA ALA A 48 -3.77 2.65 -6.71
C ALA A 48 -4.56 1.97 -5.60
N LEU A 49 -4.26 2.34 -4.36
CA LEU A 49 -5.10 2.01 -3.21
C LEU A 49 -6.21 3.05 -3.12
N ARG A 50 -7.45 2.60 -3.32
CA ARG A 50 -8.64 3.43 -3.15
C ARG A 50 -9.19 3.24 -1.75
N LEU A 51 -9.39 4.34 -1.03
CA LEU A 51 -9.89 4.35 0.34
C LEU A 51 -11.08 5.31 0.40
N ASP A 52 -12.13 4.97 1.13
CA ASP A 52 -13.05 6.00 1.60
C ASP A 52 -12.55 6.65 2.90
N GLY A 53 -13.36 7.52 3.51
CA GLY A 53 -12.98 8.20 4.75
C GLY A 53 -12.80 7.24 5.92
N VAL A 54 -13.62 6.20 6.01
CA VAL A 54 -13.60 5.23 7.11
C VAL A 54 -12.40 4.30 6.93
N ASP A 55 -12.18 3.77 5.72
CA ASP A 55 -11.05 2.90 5.42
C ASP A 55 -9.71 3.62 5.67
N ALA A 56 -9.62 4.91 5.34
CA ALA A 56 -8.42 5.71 5.59
C ALA A 56 -8.12 5.87 7.09
N GLU A 57 -9.14 6.14 7.92
CA GLU A 57 -8.99 6.26 9.37
C GLU A 57 -8.61 4.92 10.00
N LEU A 58 -9.23 3.82 9.57
CA LEU A 58 -8.89 2.47 10.03
C LEU A 58 -7.46 2.08 9.66
N LEU A 59 -7.04 2.35 8.42
CA LEU A 59 -5.67 2.11 7.98
C LEU A 59 -4.67 2.93 8.81
N HIS A 60 -4.97 4.22 9.05
CA HIS A 60 -4.13 5.06 9.90
C HIS A 60 -3.99 4.50 11.32
N ALA A 61 -5.11 4.16 11.98
CA ALA A 61 -5.09 3.61 13.33
C ALA A 61 -4.31 2.29 13.42
N ALA A 62 -4.49 1.40 12.43
CA ALA A 62 -3.77 0.13 12.38
C ALA A 62 -2.26 0.33 12.20
N LEU A 63 -1.85 1.23 11.30
CA LEU A 63 -0.44 1.56 11.06
C LEU A 63 0.20 2.21 12.30
N THR A 64 -0.48 3.16 12.93
CA THR A 64 0.00 3.81 14.17
C THR A 64 0.24 2.77 15.27
N ARG A 65 -0.74 1.90 15.53
CA ARG A 65 -0.60 0.83 16.53
C ARG A 65 0.54 -0.13 16.22
N LEU A 66 0.71 -0.50 14.95
CA LEU A 66 1.78 -1.38 14.53
C LEU A 66 3.15 -0.73 14.77
N LEU A 67 3.32 0.54 14.39
CA LEU A 67 4.57 1.28 14.59
C LEU A 67 4.89 1.47 16.09
N GLU A 68 3.90 1.84 16.89
CA GLU A 68 4.05 1.95 18.36
C GLU A 68 4.48 0.62 19.00
N SER A 69 3.96 -0.51 18.50
CA SER A 69 4.35 -1.83 18.99
C SER A 69 5.80 -2.22 18.65
N VAL A 70 6.33 -1.71 17.53
CA VAL A 70 7.74 -1.89 17.14
C VAL A 70 8.65 -1.05 18.03
N ASP A 71 8.26 0.18 18.36
CA ASP A 71 9.04 1.07 19.22
C ASP A 71 9.11 0.60 20.68
N GLN A 72 8.13 -0.19 21.13
CA GLN A 72 8.07 -0.77 22.48
C GLN A 72 8.80 -2.11 22.63
N ALA A 73 9.42 -2.64 21.56
CA ALA A 73 10.19 -3.89 21.66
C ALA A 73 11.34 -3.73 22.67
N PRO A 74 11.50 -4.64 23.65
CA PRO A 74 12.54 -4.52 24.65
C PRO A 74 13.91 -4.52 23.97
N ARG A 75 14.70 -3.47 24.22
CA ARG A 75 16.10 -3.42 23.81
C ARG A 75 16.84 -4.51 24.57
N VAL A 76 17.02 -5.66 23.94
CA VAL A 76 17.90 -6.72 24.46
C VAL A 76 19.30 -6.11 24.51
N SER A 77 19.76 -5.85 25.74
CA SER A 77 21.11 -5.36 26.05
C SER A 77 22.06 -6.53 26.27
#